data_AF-A0AAV4XV09-F1
#
_entry.id   AF-A0AAV4XV09-F1
#
_cell.length_a   1.000
_cell.length_b   1.000
_cell.length_c   1.000
_cell.angle_alpha   90.00
_cell.angle_beta   90.00
_cell.angle_gamma   90.00
#
_symmetry.space_group_name_H-M   'P 1'
#
loop_
_entity.id
_entity.type
_entity.pdbx_description
1 polymer ?
#
loop_
_entity_poly.entity_id
_entity_poly.type
_entity_poly.pdbx_seq_one_letter_code
_entity_poly.pdbx_strand_id
1 'polypeptide(L)'
;MLRVDTLFCLLAVLSIPEAVNQGLVEPVQQKIVHPEHGEHLSIQEAIVCEIIDPNSELTEPCSGKNLTLENAIETGVVDGLSGGVQTWDGKISMLEAVQQNIFENLSSVQINLPPLAATFPVALSQGFFSVEKKSYVHPITGQATPILEAIHQGLIMTSCGDQSEEAIHIWTALEENLIDPVSCTFYHPPLLKLFQSARR
;
A
#
# COMPACT_ATOMS: atom_id res chain seq x y z
N MET A 1 -22.84 9.18 4.80
CA MET A 1 -21.84 8.64 3.86
C MET A 1 -20.50 8.87 4.52
N LEU A 2 -20.10 7.94 5.38
CA LEU A 2 -18.78 8.01 6.00
C LEU A 2 -17.77 7.65 4.91
N ARG A 3 -16.87 8.58 4.65
CA ARG A 3 -15.78 8.44 3.70
C ARG A 3 -14.73 7.52 4.33
N VAL A 4 -14.17 6.63 3.52
CA VAL A 4 -13.14 5.64 3.92
C VAL A 4 -11.80 6.33 4.23
N ASP A 5 -11.75 7.63 3.96
CA ASP A 5 -10.61 8.54 3.84
C ASP A 5 -9.89 8.87 5.17
N THR A 6 -10.05 8.08 6.23
CA THR A 6 -9.40 8.39 7.54
C THR A 6 -8.57 7.23 8.07
N LEU A 7 -7.77 6.59 7.20
CA LEU A 7 -6.76 5.63 7.63
C LEU A 7 -5.39 6.29 7.83
N PHE A 8 -5.22 6.83 9.04
CA PHE A 8 -3.94 7.24 9.63
C PHE A 8 -3.09 6.01 10.08
N CYS A 9 -3.02 4.95 9.28
CA CYS A 9 -2.31 3.71 9.64
C CYS A 9 -0.81 3.69 9.29
N LEU A 10 -0.29 4.75 8.66
CA LEU A 10 1.15 4.98 8.47
C LEU A 10 1.55 6.27 9.20
N LEU A 11 1.87 6.17 10.48
CA LEU A 11 2.45 7.30 11.23
C LEU A 11 3.91 7.61 10.85
N ALA A 12 4.45 6.99 9.79
CA ALA A 12 5.80 7.22 9.31
C ALA A 12 5.81 7.25 7.78
N VAL A 13 6.25 8.39 7.22
CA VAL A 13 6.76 8.49 5.85
C VAL A 13 7.85 7.45 5.64
N LEU A 14 7.87 6.78 4.49
CA LEU A 14 8.74 5.64 4.23
C LEU A 14 9.95 6.02 3.38
N SER A 15 11.08 5.36 3.61
CA SER A 15 12.16 5.35 2.61
C SER A 15 11.77 4.51 1.39
N ILE A 16 12.44 4.69 0.25
CA ILE A 16 12.23 3.85 -0.95
C ILE A 16 12.42 2.35 -0.64
N PRO A 17 13.49 1.92 0.07
CA PRO A 17 13.64 0.52 0.48
C PRO A 17 12.48 0.01 1.35
N GLU A 18 11.97 0.82 2.27
CA GLU A 18 10.80 0.44 3.08
C GLU A 18 9.55 0.28 2.25
N ALA A 19 9.29 1.18 1.30
CA ALA A 19 8.17 1.04 0.38
C ALA A 19 8.28 -0.24 -0.45
N VAL A 20 9.47 -0.59 -0.95
CA VAL A 20 9.71 -1.86 -1.64
C VAL A 20 9.46 -3.05 -0.71
N ASN A 21 10.00 -3.03 0.51
CA ASN A 21 9.83 -4.10 1.49
C ASN A 21 8.36 -4.28 1.92
N GLN A 22 7.60 -3.19 1.94
CA GLN A 22 6.15 -3.20 2.20
C GLN A 22 5.33 -3.51 0.94
N GLY A 23 5.96 -3.86 -0.19
CA GLY A 23 5.25 -4.19 -1.44
C GLY A 23 4.44 -3.03 -2.00
N LEU A 24 4.81 -1.79 -1.68
CA LEU A 24 4.19 -0.58 -2.23
C LEU A 24 4.72 -0.19 -3.59
N VAL A 25 5.77 -0.84 -4.09
CA VAL A 25 6.30 -0.55 -5.42
C VAL A 25 5.77 -1.59 -6.41
N GLU A 26 5.03 -1.13 -7.41
CA GLU A 26 4.57 -1.98 -8.50
C GLU A 26 5.77 -2.28 -9.43
N PRO A 27 6.10 -3.57 -9.65
CA PRO A 27 7.36 -3.98 -10.26
C PRO A 27 7.47 -3.70 -11.76
N VAL A 28 6.39 -3.52 -12.50
CA VAL A 28 6.44 -3.30 -13.96
C VAL A 28 6.59 -1.82 -14.29
N GLN A 29 5.75 -0.98 -13.71
CA GLN A 29 5.65 0.46 -13.93
C GLN A 29 6.64 1.25 -13.06
N GLN A 30 7.21 0.63 -12.02
CA GLN A 30 8.13 1.29 -11.08
C GLN A 30 7.47 2.49 -10.38
N LYS A 31 6.21 2.30 -10.01
CA LYS A 31 5.34 3.29 -9.36
C LYS A 31 5.04 2.87 -7.94
N ILE A 32 4.81 3.86 -7.08
CA ILE A 32 4.39 3.65 -5.70
C ILE A 32 2.87 3.57 -5.67
N VAL A 33 2.33 2.51 -5.09
CA VAL A 33 0.90 2.29 -4.93
C VAL A 33 0.43 3.09 -3.73
N HIS A 34 -0.57 3.95 -3.92
CA HIS A 34 -1.18 4.69 -2.83
C HIS A 34 -1.79 3.69 -1.82
N PRO A 35 -1.43 3.76 -0.52
CA PRO A 35 -1.87 2.82 0.53
C PRO A 35 -3.39 2.63 0.67
N GLU A 36 -4.13 3.70 0.39
CA GLU A 36 -5.57 3.79 0.56
C GLU A 36 -6.33 3.61 -0.75
N HIS A 37 -5.94 4.37 -1.78
CA HIS A 37 -6.65 4.42 -3.06
C HIS A 37 -6.15 3.38 -4.08
N GLY A 38 -4.97 2.79 -3.86
CA GLY A 38 -4.31 1.91 -4.83
C GLY A 38 -3.82 2.63 -6.10
N GLU A 39 -3.82 3.96 -6.13
CA GLU A 39 -3.35 4.70 -7.32
C GLU A 39 -1.85 4.55 -7.54
N HIS A 40 -1.42 4.53 -8.80
CA HIS A 40 0.00 4.46 -9.14
C HIS A 40 0.60 5.87 -9.16
N LEU A 41 1.41 6.16 -8.16
CA LEU A 41 2.09 7.43 -7.97
C LEU A 41 3.53 7.36 -8.43
N SER A 42 4.00 8.43 -9.06
CA SER A 42 5.43 8.72 -9.18
C SER A 42 6.06 8.95 -7.81
N ILE A 43 7.39 8.98 -7.74
CA ILE A 43 8.08 9.33 -6.48
C ILE A 43 7.66 10.74 -6.04
N GLN A 44 7.59 11.70 -6.97
CA GLN A 44 7.19 13.08 -6.65
C GLN A 44 5.76 13.16 -6.11
N GLU A 45 4.81 12.45 -6.71
CA GLU A 45 3.44 12.40 -6.20
C GLU A 45 3.38 11.72 -4.82
N ALA A 46 4.13 10.63 -4.63
CA ALA A 46 4.17 9.93 -3.35
C ALA A 46 4.82 10.76 -2.22
N ILE A 47 5.77 11.64 -2.53
CA ILE A 47 6.31 12.64 -1.59
C ILE A 47 5.21 13.64 -1.22
N VAL A 48 4.47 14.16 -2.20
CA VAL A 48 3.36 15.11 -1.95
C VAL A 48 2.24 14.48 -1.12
N CYS A 49 1.99 13.20 -1.31
CA CYS A 49 1.03 12.41 -0.52
C CYS A 49 1.57 11.97 0.86
N GLU A 50 2.78 12.40 1.25
CA GLU A 50 3.42 12.01 2.52
C GLU A 50 3.55 10.48 2.70
N ILE A 51 3.72 9.75 1.60
CA ILE A 51 3.98 8.31 1.60
C ILE A 51 5.48 8.05 1.66
N ILE A 52 6.27 8.84 0.92
CA ILE A 52 7.73 8.72 0.85
C ILE A 52 8.40 9.90 1.55
N ASP A 53 9.43 9.61 2.35
CA ASP A 53 10.27 10.61 2.98
C ASP A 53 11.27 11.23 1.97
N PRO A 54 11.12 12.53 1.61
CA PRO A 54 12.06 13.21 0.72
C PRO A 54 13.46 13.36 1.32
N ASN A 55 13.61 13.22 2.64
CA ASN A 55 14.89 13.33 3.34
C ASN A 55 15.61 11.98 3.45
N SER A 56 15.01 10.88 2.99
CA SER A 56 15.68 9.58 2.96
C SER A 56 16.97 9.64 2.16
N GLU A 57 18.03 9.03 2.68
CA GLU A 57 19.37 9.12 2.11
C GLU A 57 19.59 8.07 1.01
N LEU A 58 20.44 8.40 0.05
CA LEU A 58 20.99 7.48 -0.94
C LEU A 58 22.44 7.84 -1.26
N THR A 59 23.22 6.85 -1.68
CA THR A 59 24.59 7.06 -2.15
C THR A 59 24.60 7.23 -3.67
N GLU A 60 25.01 8.41 -4.15
CA GLU A 60 25.10 8.70 -5.58
C GLU A 60 26.05 7.71 -6.29
N PRO A 61 25.57 6.91 -7.26
CA PRO A 61 26.35 5.81 -7.84
C PRO A 61 27.64 6.24 -8.57
N CYS A 62 27.67 7.47 -9.08
CA CYS A 62 28.80 7.98 -9.86
C CYS A 62 29.88 8.65 -9.00
N SER A 63 29.50 9.31 -7.90
CA SER A 63 30.42 10.10 -7.09
C SER A 63 30.68 9.51 -5.70
N GLY A 64 29.81 8.61 -5.23
CA GLY A 64 29.84 8.05 -3.87
C GLY A 64 29.39 9.04 -2.78
N LYS A 65 28.84 10.21 -3.15
CA LYS A 65 28.31 11.17 -2.17
C LYS A 65 26.94 10.74 -1.67
N ASN A 66 26.68 10.96 -0.38
CA ASN A 66 25.31 10.87 0.14
C ASN A 66 24.49 12.08 -0.29
N LEU A 67 23.27 11.81 -0.76
CA LEU A 67 22.25 12.77 -1.15
C LEU A 67 20.94 12.40 -0.45
N THR A 68 20.10 13.40 -0.18
CA THR A 68 18.68 13.15 0.10
C THR A 68 17.97 12.77 -1.19
N LEU A 69 16.84 12.07 -1.07
CA LEU A 69 15.98 11.74 -2.21
C LEU A 69 15.56 12.98 -2.99
N GLU A 70 15.18 14.07 -2.29
CA GLU A 70 14.85 15.35 -2.92
C GLU A 70 16.01 15.90 -3.75
N ASN A 71 17.22 15.98 -3.19
CA ASN A 71 18.40 16.46 -3.91
C ASN A 71 18.75 15.57 -5.11
N ALA A 72 18.58 14.25 -4.98
CA ALA A 72 18.83 13.31 -6.07
C ALA A 72 17.83 13.48 -7.23
N ILE A 73 16.58 13.86 -6.92
CA ILE A 73 15.58 14.21 -7.93
C ILE A 73 15.96 15.52 -8.63
N GLU A 74 16.31 16.56 -7.86
CA GLU A 74 16.68 17.87 -8.40
C GLU A 74 17.93 17.81 -9.30
N THR A 75 18.90 16.97 -8.93
CA THR A 75 20.15 16.79 -9.67
C THR A 75 20.03 15.77 -10.82
N GLY A 76 18.89 15.10 -10.95
CA GLY A 76 18.63 14.13 -12.02
C GLY A 76 19.28 12.76 -11.82
N VAL A 77 19.82 12.48 -10.62
CA VAL A 77 20.29 11.13 -10.24
C VAL A 77 19.11 10.17 -10.15
N VAL A 78 17.96 10.65 -9.66
CA VAL A 78 16.70 9.91 -9.60
C VAL A 78 15.67 10.62 -10.49
N ASP A 79 15.05 9.88 -11.39
CA ASP A 79 13.91 10.36 -12.17
C ASP A 79 12.65 10.29 -11.31
N GLY A 80 12.23 11.42 -10.76
CA GLY A 80 11.08 11.53 -9.86
C GLY A 80 9.75 11.08 -10.49
N LEU A 81 9.64 11.05 -11.82
CA LEU A 81 8.44 10.64 -12.56
C LEU A 81 8.49 9.16 -12.92
N SER A 82 9.60 8.69 -13.50
CA SER A 82 9.74 7.33 -14.02
C SER A 82 10.25 6.33 -12.97
N GLY A 83 10.74 6.80 -11.83
CA GLY A 83 11.37 5.98 -10.79
C GLY A 83 12.76 5.43 -11.15
N GLY A 84 13.32 5.79 -12.30
CA GLY A 84 14.62 5.25 -12.73
C GLY A 84 15.79 6.00 -12.10
N VAL A 85 16.89 5.28 -11.86
CA VAL A 85 18.09 5.81 -11.20
C VAL A 85 19.26 5.79 -12.17
N GLN A 86 19.94 6.92 -12.29
CA GLN A 86 21.11 7.06 -13.14
C GLN A 86 22.35 6.50 -12.42
N THR A 87 23.01 5.54 -13.05
CA THR A 87 24.27 4.95 -12.58
C THR A 87 25.41 5.19 -13.58
N TRP A 88 26.61 4.73 -13.24
CA TRP A 88 27.77 4.74 -14.12
C TRP A 88 27.61 3.81 -15.34
N ASP A 89 26.77 2.76 -15.23
CA ASP A 89 26.51 1.78 -16.30
C ASP A 89 25.20 2.07 -17.07
N GLY A 90 24.55 3.20 -16.76
CA GLY A 90 23.29 3.61 -17.38
C GLY A 90 22.13 3.73 -16.38
N LYS A 91 20.91 3.87 -16.91
CA LYS A 91 19.70 4.02 -16.11
C LYS A 91 19.16 2.65 -15.71
N ILE A 92 18.93 2.45 -14.42
CA ILE A 92 18.31 1.23 -13.84
C ILE A 92 16.96 1.56 -13.22
N SER A 93 16.17 0.54 -12.90
CA SER A 93 14.87 0.69 -12.24
C SER A 93 15.00 0.99 -10.73
N MET A 94 13.92 1.46 -10.12
CA MET A 94 13.84 1.72 -8.68
C MET A 94 14.14 0.45 -7.88
N LEU A 95 13.53 -0.68 -8.27
CA LEU A 95 13.73 -1.97 -7.61
C LEU A 95 15.17 -2.46 -7.71
N GLU A 96 15.80 -2.35 -8.88
CA GLU A 96 17.21 -2.71 -9.05
C GLU A 96 18.12 -1.82 -8.20
N ALA A 97 17.82 -0.52 -8.10
CA ALA A 97 18.59 0.40 -7.27
C ALA A 97 18.51 0.05 -5.77
N VAL A 98 17.35 -0.40 -5.28
CA VAL A 98 17.20 -0.93 -3.91
C VAL A 98 18.03 -2.22 -3.74
N GLN A 99 17.98 -3.14 -4.70
CA GLN A 99 18.77 -4.38 -4.66
C GLN A 99 20.28 -4.13 -4.67
N GLN A 100 20.73 -3.04 -5.31
CA GLN A 100 22.12 -2.61 -5.33
C GLN A 100 22.53 -1.78 -4.10
N ASN A 101 21.62 -1.56 -3.13
CA ASN A 101 21.84 -0.74 -1.94
C ASN A 101 22.23 0.72 -2.27
N ILE A 102 21.71 1.27 -3.36
CA ILE A 102 21.91 2.68 -3.70
C ILE A 102 21.14 3.56 -2.72
N PHE A 103 19.90 3.17 -2.39
CA PHE A 103 19.12 3.82 -1.33
C PHE A 103 19.56 3.28 0.04
N GLU A 104 19.80 4.19 0.99
CA GLU A 104 20.13 3.77 2.36
C GLU A 104 18.91 3.14 3.03
N ASN A 105 19.13 1.97 3.63
CA ASN A 105 18.13 1.28 4.41
C ASN A 105 18.50 1.40 5.90
N LEU A 106 18.02 2.48 6.53
CA LEU A 106 18.30 2.77 7.95
C LEU A 106 17.39 2.00 8.91
N SER A 107 16.44 1.23 8.39
CA SER A 107 15.44 0.53 9.21
C SER A 107 15.97 -0.77 9.79
N SER A 108 16.39 -0.68 11.06
CA SER A 108 16.55 -1.82 11.99
C SER A 108 15.21 -2.34 12.53
N VAL A 109 14.09 -1.70 12.16
CA VAL A 109 12.76 -2.11 12.58
C VAL A 109 12.17 -3.02 11.51
N GLN A 110 12.31 -4.34 11.72
CA GLN A 110 11.45 -5.31 11.04
C GLN A 110 10.03 -5.13 11.55
N ILE A 111 9.32 -4.17 10.98
CA ILE A 111 7.88 -4.06 11.15
C ILE A 111 7.29 -5.29 10.42
N ASN A 112 6.90 -6.32 11.16
CA ASN A 112 6.18 -7.49 10.65
C ASN A 112 4.73 -7.11 10.28
N LEU A 113 4.58 -6.12 9.40
CA LEU A 113 3.30 -5.81 8.79
C LEU A 113 3.19 -6.56 7.47
N PRO A 114 1.97 -7.00 7.11
CA PRO A 114 1.66 -7.40 5.74
C PRO A 114 2.15 -6.33 4.77
N PRO A 115 2.57 -6.66 3.55
CA PRO A 115 2.73 -5.67 2.49
C PRO A 115 1.48 -4.77 2.43
N LEU A 116 1.64 -3.47 2.24
CA LEU A 116 0.53 -2.52 2.30
C LEU A 116 -0.41 -2.64 1.09
N ALA A 117 0.09 -3.17 -0.03
CA ALA A 117 -0.72 -3.72 -1.13
C ALA A 117 -1.67 -4.85 -0.71
N ALA A 118 -1.49 -5.38 0.50
CA ALA A 118 -2.30 -6.39 1.12
C ALA A 118 -3.29 -5.82 2.16
N THR A 119 -3.50 -4.50 2.24
CA THR A 119 -4.73 -4.01 2.89
C THR A 119 -5.95 -4.45 2.08
N PHE A 120 -7.07 -4.68 2.74
CA PHE A 120 -8.27 -5.13 2.02
C PHE A 120 -8.73 -4.18 0.91
N PRO A 121 -8.82 -2.84 1.11
CA PRO A 121 -9.23 -1.92 0.05
C PRO A 121 -8.28 -1.95 -1.16
N VAL A 122 -6.96 -1.97 -0.94
CA VAL A 122 -5.98 -2.01 -2.03
C VAL A 122 -5.98 -3.36 -2.73
N ALA A 123 -6.04 -4.46 -1.99
CA ALA A 123 -6.11 -5.79 -2.58
C ALA A 123 -7.37 -5.94 -3.47
N LEU A 124 -8.48 -5.31 -3.08
CA LEU A 124 -9.69 -5.25 -3.91
C LEU A 124 -9.47 -4.40 -5.17
N SER A 125 -8.95 -3.17 -5.03
CA SER A 125 -8.77 -2.26 -6.18
C SER A 125 -7.77 -2.77 -7.21
N GLN A 126 -6.75 -3.49 -6.77
CA GLN A 126 -5.71 -4.09 -7.62
C GLN A 126 -6.08 -5.46 -8.19
N GLY A 127 -7.27 -6.00 -7.87
CA GLY A 127 -7.70 -7.32 -8.32
C GLY A 127 -6.95 -8.49 -7.65
N PHE A 128 -6.23 -8.23 -6.57
CA PHE A 128 -5.64 -9.23 -5.69
C PHE A 128 -6.66 -9.87 -4.75
N PHE A 129 -7.94 -9.53 -4.87
CA PHE A 129 -9.02 -10.14 -4.10
C PHE A 129 -10.17 -10.58 -5.00
N SER A 130 -10.60 -11.84 -4.85
CA SER A 130 -11.80 -12.36 -5.50
C SER A 130 -12.96 -12.38 -4.52
N VAL A 131 -13.94 -11.49 -4.72
CA VAL A 131 -15.17 -11.44 -3.90
C VAL A 131 -15.98 -12.74 -4.04
N GLU A 132 -16.11 -13.27 -5.26
CA GLU A 132 -16.84 -14.53 -5.53
C GLU A 132 -16.24 -15.72 -4.79
N LYS A 133 -14.92 -15.84 -4.81
CA LYS A 133 -14.19 -16.96 -4.17
C LYS A 133 -13.83 -16.68 -2.72
N LYS A 134 -14.06 -15.46 -2.22
CA LYS A 134 -13.67 -14.97 -0.90
C LYS A 134 -12.18 -15.27 -0.61
N SER A 135 -11.32 -14.99 -1.57
CA SER A 135 -9.90 -15.36 -1.53
C SER A 135 -9.00 -14.21 -1.96
N TYR A 136 -7.90 -14.03 -1.24
CA TYR A 136 -6.75 -13.23 -1.63
C TYR A 136 -5.93 -13.95 -2.69
N VAL A 137 -5.35 -13.22 -3.63
CA VAL A 137 -4.40 -13.69 -4.63
C VAL A 137 -3.11 -12.94 -4.41
N HIS A 138 -2.06 -13.63 -4.01
CA HIS A 138 -0.76 -13.00 -3.75
C HIS A 138 -0.21 -12.35 -5.04
N PRO A 139 0.19 -11.06 -5.01
CA PRO A 139 0.56 -10.31 -6.22
C PRO A 139 1.80 -10.87 -6.94
N ILE A 140 2.76 -11.40 -6.18
CA ILE A 140 3.99 -11.99 -6.73
C ILE A 140 3.81 -13.46 -7.13
N THR A 141 3.29 -14.32 -6.25
CA THR A 141 3.24 -15.78 -6.48
C THR A 141 2.00 -16.24 -7.23
N GLY A 142 0.96 -15.41 -7.33
CA GLY A 142 -0.35 -15.78 -7.87
C GLY A 142 -1.12 -16.79 -7.03
N GLN A 143 -0.63 -17.14 -5.84
CA GLN A 143 -1.27 -18.12 -4.96
C GLN A 143 -2.58 -17.56 -4.40
N ALA A 144 -3.66 -18.32 -4.53
CA ALA A 144 -4.94 -18.00 -3.92
C ALA A 144 -5.03 -18.56 -2.49
N THR A 145 -5.36 -17.71 -1.52
CA THR A 145 -5.53 -18.03 -0.11
C THR A 145 -6.91 -17.56 0.37
N PRO A 146 -7.71 -18.39 1.08
CA PRO A 146 -8.98 -17.95 1.66
C PRO A 146 -8.81 -16.69 2.52
N ILE A 147 -9.78 -15.77 2.49
CA ILE A 147 -9.64 -14.45 3.14
C ILE A 147 -9.34 -14.54 4.63
N LEU A 148 -10.01 -15.42 5.39
CA LEU A 148 -9.76 -15.59 6.82
C LEU A 148 -8.34 -16.10 7.09
N GLU A 149 -7.88 -17.02 6.26
CA GLU A 149 -6.53 -17.57 6.36
C GLU A 149 -5.49 -16.50 5.99
N ALA A 150 -5.75 -15.70 4.94
CA ALA A 150 -4.90 -14.59 4.57
C ALA A 150 -4.79 -13.54 5.69
N ILE A 151 -5.90 -13.22 6.38
CA ILE A 151 -5.89 -12.31 7.54
C ILE A 151 -5.06 -12.91 8.67
N HIS A 152 -5.29 -14.17 9.02
CA HIS A 152 -4.59 -14.86 10.11
C HIS A 152 -3.08 -14.99 9.85
N GLN A 153 -2.69 -15.20 8.59
CA GLN A 153 -1.29 -15.28 8.17
C GLN A 153 -0.63 -13.90 8.02
N GLY A 154 -1.37 -12.80 8.24
CA GLY A 154 -0.86 -11.45 7.96
C GLY A 154 -0.56 -11.24 6.48
N LEU A 155 -1.26 -11.93 5.59
CA LEU A 155 -1.24 -11.69 4.16
C LEU A 155 -2.27 -10.64 3.74
N ILE A 156 -3.30 -10.36 4.56
CA ILE A 156 -4.17 -9.21 4.38
C ILE A 156 -4.39 -8.47 5.69
N MET A 157 -4.23 -7.15 5.69
CA MET A 157 -4.63 -6.29 6.80
C MET A 157 -6.10 -5.87 6.66
N THR A 158 -6.91 -6.11 7.70
CA THR A 158 -8.36 -5.78 7.71
C THR A 158 -8.79 -4.84 8.83
N SER A 159 -7.93 -4.64 9.82
CA SER A 159 -8.20 -3.74 10.94
C SER A 159 -7.24 -2.56 10.87
N CYS A 160 -7.76 -1.37 10.57
CA CYS A 160 -7.11 -0.14 10.98
C CYS A 160 -8.08 0.58 11.91
N GLY A 161 -7.76 0.62 13.20
CA GLY A 161 -8.10 1.67 14.16
C GLY A 161 -9.55 2.04 14.48
N ASP A 162 -10.51 1.87 13.58
CA ASP A 162 -11.85 2.39 13.76
C ASP A 162 -12.69 1.46 14.63
N GLN A 163 -12.70 1.77 15.93
CA GLN A 163 -13.75 1.34 16.84
C GLN A 163 -15.03 2.19 16.66
N SER A 164 -15.35 2.53 15.42
CA SER A 164 -16.65 3.10 15.09
C SER A 164 -17.72 2.04 15.38
N GLU A 165 -18.77 2.40 16.12
CA GLU A 165 -19.92 1.51 16.38
C GLU A 165 -20.62 1.08 15.07
N GLU A 166 -20.35 1.76 13.95
CA GLU A 166 -20.89 1.50 12.63
C GLU A 166 -19.94 0.66 11.73
N ALA A 167 -18.77 0.25 12.22
CA ALA A 167 -17.84 -0.57 11.45
C ALA A 167 -18.39 -2.00 11.25
N ILE A 168 -18.41 -2.47 10.01
CA ILE A 168 -18.83 -3.83 9.66
C ILE A 168 -17.59 -4.69 9.41
N HIS A 169 -17.53 -5.83 10.09
CA HIS A 169 -16.43 -6.77 9.90
C HIS A 169 -16.43 -7.27 8.45
N ILE A 170 -15.26 -7.29 7.81
CA ILE A 170 -15.07 -7.72 6.42
C ILE A 170 -15.73 -9.09 6.11
N TRP A 171 -15.67 -10.02 7.06
CA TRP A 171 -16.31 -11.32 6.93
C TRP A 171 -17.83 -11.18 6.74
N THR A 172 -18.48 -10.35 7.55
CA THR A 172 -19.91 -10.06 7.46
C THR A 172 -20.25 -9.38 6.14
N ALA A 173 -19.40 -8.44 5.69
CA ALA A 173 -19.55 -7.79 4.40
C ALA A 173 -19.55 -8.77 3.22
N LEU A 174 -18.70 -9.81 3.29
CA LEU A 174 -18.60 -10.85 2.26
C LEU A 174 -19.73 -11.89 2.34
N GLU A 175 -20.25 -12.21 3.53
CA GLU A 175 -21.39 -13.12 3.68
C GLU A 175 -22.69 -12.51 3.15
N GLU A 176 -22.90 -11.23 3.43
CA GLU A 176 -24.11 -10.50 3.07
C GLU A 176 -24.03 -9.86 1.67
N ASN A 177 -22.96 -10.13 0.90
CA ASN A 177 -22.69 -9.57 -0.44
C ASN A 177 -22.79 -8.03 -0.48
N LEU A 178 -22.23 -7.38 0.53
CA LEU A 178 -22.29 -5.93 0.72
C LEU A 178 -21.14 -5.20 0.02
N ILE A 179 -20.26 -5.90 -0.70
CA ILE A 179 -19.11 -5.31 -1.39
C ILE A 179 -19.37 -5.38 -2.90
N ASP A 180 -19.28 -4.25 -3.58
CA ASP A 180 -19.23 -4.18 -5.03
C ASP A 180 -17.75 -4.20 -5.48
N PRO A 181 -17.27 -5.29 -6.08
CA PRO A 181 -15.89 -5.38 -6.54
C PRO A 181 -15.57 -4.46 -7.71
N VAL A 182 -16.57 -4.08 -8.52
CA VAL A 182 -16.34 -3.27 -9.72
C VAL A 182 -16.16 -1.81 -9.35
N SER A 183 -17.02 -1.30 -8.47
CA SER A 183 -16.94 0.08 -8.00
C SER A 183 -16.04 0.24 -6.77
N CYS A 184 -15.52 -0.84 -6.19
CA CYS A 184 -14.77 -0.86 -4.93
C CYS A 184 -15.54 -0.16 -3.78
N THR A 185 -16.87 -0.30 -3.77
CA THR A 185 -17.73 0.31 -2.75
C THR A 185 -18.33 -0.73 -1.81
N PHE A 186 -18.72 -0.29 -0.62
CA PHE A 186 -19.41 -1.09 0.38
C PHE A 186 -20.80 -0.51 0.67
N TYR A 187 -21.81 -1.38 0.72
CA TYR A 187 -23.17 -1.05 1.09
C TYR A 187 -23.39 -1.30 2.58
N HIS A 188 -23.54 -0.22 3.35
CA HIS A 188 -23.99 -0.37 4.73
C HIS A 188 -25.43 -0.91 4.75
N PRO A 189 -25.72 -2.02 5.45
CA PRO A 189 -27.09 -2.50 5.62
C PRO A 189 -27.95 -1.37 6.19
N PRO A 190 -29.21 -1.20 5.75
CA PRO A 190 -30.08 -0.20 6.35
C PRO A 190 -30.11 -0.36 7.87
N LEU A 191 -29.96 0.74 8.62
CA LEU A 191 -30.07 0.83 10.09
C LEU A 191 -31.48 0.44 10.65
N LEU A 192 -32.22 -0.39 9.93
CA LEU A 192 -33.59 -0.81 10.23
C LEU A 192 -33.65 -2.03 11.19
N LYS A 193 -32.75 -2.08 12.19
CA LYS A 193 -32.84 -3.07 13.28
C LYS A 193 -32.54 -2.48 14.66
N LEU A 194 -32.98 -1.25 14.97
CA LEU A 194 -32.95 -0.76 16.36
C LEU A 194 -34.25 -0.18 16.93
N PHE A 195 -35.38 -0.19 16.20
CA PHE A 195 -36.67 0.28 16.76
C PHE A 195 -37.88 -0.60 16.45
N GLN A 196 -37.75 -1.93 16.57
CA GLN A 196 -38.92 -2.84 16.56
C GLN A 196 -39.08 -3.76 17.78
N SER A 197 -38.38 -3.50 18.90
CA SER A 197 -38.59 -4.23 20.16
C SER A 197 -38.99 -3.37 21.36
N ALA A 198 -39.36 -2.09 21.15
CA ALA A 198 -39.85 -1.21 22.22
C ALA A 198 -41.30 -0.73 22.00
N ARG A 199 -42.17 -1.58 21.45
CA ARG A 199 -43.64 -1.43 21.55
C ARG A 199 -44.32 -2.80 21.55
N ARG A 200 -44.37 -3.44 22.72
CA ARG A 200 -45.50 -4.25 23.17
C ARG A 200 -45.67 -4.07 24.66
#